data_AF-A0A6P2D898-F1
#
_entry.id   AF-A0A6P2D898-F1
#
_cell.length_a   1.000
_cell.length_b   1.000
_cell.length_c   1.000
_cell.angle_alpha   90.00
_cell.angle_beta   90.00
_cell.angle_gamma   90.00
#
_symmetry.space_group_name_H-M   'P 1'
#
loop_
_entity.id
_entity.type
_entity.pdbx_description
1 polymer ?
#
loop_
_entity_poly.entity_id
_entity_poly.type
_entity_poly.pdbx_seq_one_letter_code
_entity_poly.pdbx_strand_id
1 'polypeptide(L)'
;MIESDITRIEQELSVRLPAPYRQFLLDEADNVARLKETSDRIIRLYTTAEKIIAENVDLRADPDLQPTNGDQDPWPLKYLIIGGDGGGDYWCVDLSSTEDIVWQFDHEAYGAFVRNDPPSLRAMIEAFNAPPVVPKPLAIYRCIQGARMTDPADYGPAVFPGSFVVRDRKGRDWTCFPERNLTSDEIGAMIRRLREFPSWYLDEAVKKVRARGGEDELKEYLGSL
;
A
#
# COMPACT_ATOMS: atom_id res chain seq x y z
N MET A 1 11.04 4.87 22.71
CA MET A 1 10.97 6.36 22.65
C MET A 1 10.40 6.87 23.97
N ILE A 2 10.81 8.05 24.43
CA ILE A 2 10.44 8.57 25.76
C ILE A 2 9.84 9.97 25.71
N GLU A 3 9.34 10.44 26.85
CA GLU A 3 8.68 11.74 27.00
C GLU A 3 9.51 12.95 26.51
N SER A 4 10.83 12.93 26.73
CA SER A 4 11.71 14.00 26.24
C SER A 4 11.80 14.02 24.71
N ASP A 5 11.72 12.85 24.06
CA ASP A 5 11.75 12.75 22.60
C ASP A 5 10.47 13.35 22.00
N ILE A 6 9.32 13.04 22.61
CA ILE A 6 8.02 13.60 22.21
C ILE A 6 7.98 15.11 22.40
N THR A 7 8.45 15.58 23.56
CA THR A 7 8.53 17.03 23.84
C THR A 7 9.39 17.73 22.79
N ARG A 8 10.50 17.11 22.38
CA ARG A 8 11.35 17.62 21.30
C ARG A 8 10.63 17.67 19.96
N ILE A 9 9.87 16.64 19.57
CA ILE A 9 9.06 16.64 18.34
C ILE A 9 8.09 17.83 18.34
N GLU A 10 7.34 17.99 19.44
CA GLU A 10 6.35 19.07 19.59
C GLU A 10 6.99 20.47 19.51
N GLN A 11 8.17 20.64 20.13
CA GLN A 11 8.90 21.91 20.11
C GLN A 11 9.49 22.24 18.74
N GLU A 12 10.25 21.32 18.14
CA GLU A 12 10.96 21.54 16.87
C GLU A 12 9.99 21.77 15.72
N LEU A 13 8.86 21.04 15.71
CA LEU A 13 7.85 21.18 14.67
C LEU A 13 6.79 22.24 15.00
N SER A 14 6.83 22.83 16.20
CA SER A 14 5.83 23.77 16.72
C SER A 14 4.40 23.23 16.60
N VAL A 15 4.20 21.96 17.00
CA VAL A 15 2.91 21.25 16.95
C VAL A 15 2.54 20.71 18.33
N ARG A 16 1.28 20.29 18.47
CA ARG A 16 0.84 19.44 19.57
C ARG A 16 0.42 18.10 19.00
N LEU A 17 0.99 17.00 19.51
CA LEU A 17 0.66 15.68 19.00
C LEU A 17 -0.73 15.25 19.49
N PRO A 18 -1.55 14.61 18.64
CA PRO A 18 -2.77 13.95 19.08
C PRO A 18 -2.48 12.92 20.17
N ALA A 19 -3.34 12.85 21.19
CA ALA A 19 -3.16 11.93 22.30
C ALA A 19 -2.98 10.46 21.88
N PRO A 20 -3.73 9.92 20.88
CA PRO A 20 -3.50 8.55 20.40
C PRO A 20 -2.10 8.34 19.82
N TYR A 21 -1.59 9.29 19.03
CA TYR A 21 -0.26 9.18 18.45
C TYR A 21 0.83 9.32 19.51
N ARG A 22 0.64 10.22 20.48
CA ARG A 22 1.56 10.34 21.62
C ARG A 22 1.66 9.04 22.41
N GLN A 23 0.52 8.40 22.69
CA GLN A 23 0.48 7.11 23.38
C GLN A 23 1.17 6.01 22.55
N PHE A 24 0.92 5.97 21.24
CA PHE A 24 1.61 5.07 20.31
C PHE A 24 3.14 5.20 20.39
N LEU A 25 3.65 6.44 20.39
CA LEU A 25 5.09 6.67 20.44
C LEU A 25 5.73 6.16 21.75
N LEU A 26 5.02 6.28 22.87
CA LEU A 26 5.48 5.80 24.17
C LEU A 26 5.42 4.27 24.27
N ASP A 27 4.32 3.67 23.83
CA ASP A 27 4.05 2.26 24.10
C ASP A 27 4.63 1.32 23.02
N GLU A 28 4.60 1.74 21.76
CA GLU A 28 4.74 0.82 20.62
C GLU A 28 5.91 1.15 19.68
N ALA A 29 6.52 2.34 19.76
CA ALA A 29 7.60 2.71 18.85
C ALA A 29 8.79 1.72 18.88
N ASP A 30 9.17 1.25 20.07
CA ASP A 30 10.26 0.28 20.22
C ASP A 30 9.85 -1.11 19.69
N ASN A 31 8.56 -1.45 19.78
CA ASN A 31 8.02 -2.68 19.21
C ASN A 31 8.04 -2.64 17.68
N VAL A 32 7.56 -1.54 17.09
CA VAL A 32 7.58 -1.30 15.66
C VAL A 32 9.02 -1.29 15.13
N ALA A 33 9.98 -0.71 15.87
CA ALA A 33 11.40 -0.73 15.51
C ALA A 33 11.95 -2.17 15.44
N ARG A 34 11.67 -3.00 16.45
CA ARG A 34 12.07 -4.43 16.41
C ARG A 34 11.41 -5.18 15.25
N LEU A 35 10.13 -4.92 14.99
CA LEU A 35 9.42 -5.57 13.88
C LEU A 35 10.05 -5.22 12.53
N LYS A 36 10.53 -3.99 12.33
CA LYS A 36 11.27 -3.62 11.10
C LYS A 36 12.55 -4.43 10.88
N GLU A 37 13.22 -4.81 11.96
CA GLU A 37 14.48 -5.57 11.89
C GLU A 37 14.27 -7.07 11.69
N THR A 38 13.13 -7.58 12.18
CA THR A 38 12.88 -9.02 12.32
C THR A 38 11.79 -9.57 11.40
N SER A 39 10.95 -8.70 10.85
CA SER A 39 9.85 -9.08 9.97
C SER A 39 10.26 -8.94 8.52
N ASP A 40 9.80 -9.87 7.69
CA ASP A 40 9.87 -9.75 6.22
C ASP A 40 8.91 -8.67 5.68
N ARG A 41 8.11 -8.02 6.55
CA ARG A 41 7.14 -6.99 6.18
C ARG A 41 7.81 -5.62 6.10
N ILE A 42 7.44 -4.86 5.07
CA ILE A 42 7.85 -3.47 4.93
C ILE A 42 7.00 -2.60 5.87
N ILE A 43 7.56 -2.17 6.99
CA ILE A 43 6.90 -1.25 7.93
C ILE A 43 7.40 0.17 7.68
N ARG A 44 6.49 1.07 7.29
CA ARG A 44 6.81 2.43 6.84
C ARG A 44 6.79 3.50 7.95
N LEU A 45 6.32 3.15 9.16
CA LEU A 45 6.17 4.10 10.28
C LEU A 45 7.51 4.56 10.84
N TYR A 46 7.68 5.83 11.15
CA TYR A 46 8.85 6.38 11.82
C TYR A 46 8.79 6.09 13.33
N THR A 47 9.92 5.65 13.90
CA THR A 47 10.00 5.17 15.29
C THR A 47 11.00 5.97 16.14
N THR A 48 11.58 7.05 15.60
CA THR A 48 12.52 7.93 16.30
C THR A 48 12.12 9.39 16.11
N ALA A 49 12.38 10.22 17.11
CA ALA A 49 12.11 11.65 17.03
C ALA A 49 12.92 12.32 15.92
N GLU A 50 14.19 11.95 15.75
CA GLU A 50 15.06 12.49 14.70
C GLU A 50 14.45 12.29 13.31
N LYS A 51 13.92 11.09 13.04
CA LYS A 51 13.34 10.79 11.73
C LYS A 51 12.02 11.53 11.53
N ILE A 52 11.16 11.57 12.55
CA ILE A 52 9.88 12.30 12.49
C ILE A 52 10.13 13.79 12.23
N ILE A 53 11.08 14.39 12.95
CA ILE A 53 11.43 15.81 12.81
C ILE A 53 12.02 16.07 11.43
N ALA A 54 13.07 15.32 11.03
CA ALA A 54 13.76 15.54 9.77
C ALA A 54 12.79 15.46 8.58
N GLU A 55 11.95 14.42 8.53
CA GLU A 55 11.02 14.20 7.42
C GLU A 55 9.94 15.29 7.34
N ASN A 56 9.42 15.75 8.48
CA ASN A 56 8.44 16.83 8.47
C ASN A 56 9.08 18.20 8.17
N VAL A 57 10.32 18.44 8.61
CA VAL A 57 11.06 19.67 8.28
C VAL A 57 11.36 19.71 6.79
N ASP A 58 11.95 18.64 6.24
CA ASP A 58 12.32 18.55 4.84
C ASP A 58 11.09 18.72 3.94
N LEU A 59 10.01 17.99 4.24
CA LEU A 59 8.77 18.09 3.46
C LEU A 59 8.11 19.46 3.52
N ARG A 60 8.11 20.11 4.69
CA ARG A 60 7.53 21.47 4.85
C ARG A 60 8.42 22.56 4.24
N ALA A 61 9.70 22.28 4.06
CA ALA A 61 10.64 23.18 3.40
C ALA A 61 10.60 23.05 1.87
N ASP A 62 10.05 21.96 1.33
CA ASP A 62 10.01 21.69 -0.10
C ASP A 62 8.98 22.61 -0.81
N PRO A 63 9.42 23.54 -1.68
CA PRO A 63 8.53 24.41 -2.44
C PRO A 63 7.75 23.65 -3.53
N ASP A 64 8.26 22.50 -3.99
CA ASP A 64 7.67 21.68 -5.06
C ASP A 64 6.67 20.64 -4.53
N LEU A 65 6.57 20.48 -3.22
CA LEU A 65 5.45 19.76 -2.56
C LEU A 65 4.29 20.69 -2.21
N GLN A 66 4.47 22.00 -2.43
CA GLN A 66 3.40 22.98 -2.40
C GLN A 66 2.45 23.01 -3.61
N PRO A 67 2.49 22.08 -4.56
CA PRO A 67 1.40 21.91 -5.50
C PRO A 67 1.03 20.44 -5.72
N THR A 68 1.08 19.60 -4.68
CA THR A 68 0.94 18.14 -4.85
C THR A 68 -0.47 17.61 -4.74
N ASN A 69 -1.41 18.37 -4.21
CA ASN A 69 -2.81 18.00 -3.97
C ASN A 69 -3.75 18.32 -5.15
N GLY A 70 -3.21 18.45 -6.37
CA GLY A 70 -3.97 18.80 -7.58
C GLY A 70 -4.39 20.28 -7.66
N ASP A 71 -4.52 20.92 -6.50
CA ASP A 71 -4.51 22.37 -6.31
C ASP A 71 -3.09 22.79 -5.89
N GLN A 72 -2.60 23.93 -6.36
CA GLN A 72 -1.22 24.40 -6.15
C GLN A 72 -0.91 24.82 -4.69
N ASP A 73 -1.33 24.03 -3.70
CA ASP A 73 -1.28 24.41 -2.29
C ASP A 73 -0.18 23.66 -1.49
N PRO A 74 0.51 24.35 -0.55
CA PRO A 74 1.45 23.75 0.41
C PRO A 74 0.91 22.51 1.10
N TRP A 75 1.84 21.61 1.49
CA TRP A 75 1.51 20.51 2.40
C TRP A 75 0.65 21.02 3.57
N PRO A 76 -0.55 20.47 3.80
CA PRO A 76 -1.44 21.02 4.81
C PRO A 76 -0.84 20.90 6.21
N LEU A 77 -0.63 22.03 6.88
CA LEU A 77 0.00 22.08 8.22
C LEU A 77 -0.76 21.29 9.30
N LYS A 78 -2.02 20.94 9.05
CA LYS A 78 -2.82 20.08 9.93
C LYS A 78 -2.38 18.61 9.91
N TYR A 79 -1.63 18.16 8.90
CA TYR A 79 -1.13 16.80 8.81
C TYR A 79 0.33 16.71 9.23
N LEU A 80 0.61 15.79 10.16
CA LEU A 80 1.96 15.40 10.55
C LEU A 80 2.28 14.05 9.92
N ILE A 81 3.40 13.95 9.21
CA ILE A 81 3.87 12.68 8.66
C ILE A 81 4.44 11.82 9.79
N ILE A 82 4.00 10.58 9.82
CA ILE A 82 4.38 9.56 10.80
C ILE A 82 5.04 8.33 10.14
N GLY A 83 5.14 8.31 8.81
CA GLY A 83 5.78 7.26 8.05
C GLY A 83 5.84 7.59 6.57
N GLY A 84 6.70 6.92 5.82
CA GLY A 84 6.89 7.20 4.41
C GLY A 84 7.49 6.03 3.64
N ASP A 85 7.19 5.98 2.35
CA ASP A 85 7.65 4.91 1.47
C ASP A 85 8.96 5.24 0.72
N GLY A 86 9.39 6.50 0.79
CA GLY A 86 10.56 7.03 0.08
C GLY A 86 10.32 7.31 -1.40
N GLY A 87 9.13 7.03 -1.91
CA GLY A 87 8.63 7.32 -3.26
C GLY A 87 7.64 8.49 -3.32
N GLY A 88 7.32 9.10 -2.18
CA GLY A 88 6.42 10.26 -2.07
C GLY A 88 5.11 9.94 -1.36
N ASP A 89 4.83 8.67 -1.04
CA ASP A 89 3.67 8.30 -0.25
C ASP A 89 3.96 8.42 1.24
N TYR A 90 3.00 9.02 1.96
CA TYR A 90 3.16 9.32 3.37
C TYR A 90 1.97 8.84 4.20
N TRP A 91 2.26 8.34 5.40
CA TRP A 91 1.26 8.10 6.43
C TRP A 91 1.27 9.28 7.37
N CYS A 92 0.09 9.77 7.73
CA CYS A 92 -0.04 11.00 8.49
C CYS A 92 -1.19 10.95 9.50
N VAL A 93 -1.08 11.77 10.53
CA VAL A 93 -2.13 12.00 11.53
C VAL A 93 -2.62 13.43 11.44
N ASP A 94 -3.92 13.63 11.68
CA ASP A 94 -4.51 14.97 11.74
C ASP A 94 -4.29 15.58 13.12
N LEU A 95 -3.47 16.62 13.19
CA LEU A 95 -3.12 17.37 14.41
C LEU A 95 -4.32 18.09 15.03
N SER A 96 -5.38 18.33 14.26
CA SER A 96 -6.61 18.95 14.73
C SER A 96 -7.65 17.94 15.24
N SER A 97 -7.44 16.66 14.96
CA SER A 97 -8.36 15.58 15.36
C SER A 97 -7.95 14.96 16.69
N THR A 98 -8.96 14.55 17.46
CA THR A 98 -8.78 13.69 18.65
C THR A 98 -8.95 12.21 18.31
N GLU A 99 -9.31 11.89 17.07
CA GLU A 99 -9.54 10.51 16.62
C GLU A 99 -8.21 9.82 16.28
N ASP A 100 -8.14 8.52 16.54
CA ASP A 100 -7.02 7.66 16.10
C ASP A 100 -7.23 7.26 14.63
N ILE A 101 -7.08 8.24 13.73
CA ILE A 101 -7.15 8.03 12.28
C ILE A 101 -5.79 8.29 11.66
N VAL A 102 -5.31 7.30 10.93
CA VAL A 102 -4.17 7.41 10.02
C VAL A 102 -4.69 7.69 8.62
N TRP A 103 -4.15 8.73 8.02
CA TRP A 103 -4.37 9.10 6.63
C TRP A 103 -3.18 8.64 5.80
N GLN A 104 -3.44 8.22 4.57
CA GLN A 104 -2.42 8.01 3.56
C GLN A 104 -2.53 9.15 2.54
N PHE A 105 -1.41 9.82 2.32
CA PHE A 105 -1.20 10.70 1.20
C PHE A 105 -0.62 9.87 0.06
N ASP A 106 -1.33 9.87 -1.07
CA ASP A 106 -0.94 9.17 -2.28
C ASP A 106 -0.40 10.19 -3.30
N HIS A 107 0.92 10.16 -3.50
CA HIS A 107 1.59 11.08 -4.41
C HIS A 107 1.22 10.80 -5.88
N GLU A 108 1.02 9.53 -6.23
CA GLU A 108 0.66 9.12 -7.60
C GLU A 108 -0.79 9.49 -7.95
N ALA A 109 -1.68 9.58 -6.96
CA ALA A 109 -3.07 9.98 -7.11
C ALA A 109 -3.30 11.50 -6.98
N TYR A 110 -2.35 12.31 -7.45
CA TYR A 110 -2.42 13.78 -7.39
C TYR A 110 -2.57 14.31 -5.96
N GLY A 111 -1.89 13.68 -5.00
CA GLY A 111 -1.81 14.11 -3.59
C GLY A 111 -3.13 14.03 -2.84
N ALA A 112 -3.94 13.01 -3.15
CA ALA A 112 -5.16 12.76 -2.41
C ALA A 112 -4.85 12.23 -0.99
N PHE A 113 -5.55 12.77 0.00
CA PHE A 113 -5.58 12.20 1.35
C PHE A 113 -6.74 11.19 1.43
N VAL A 114 -6.41 9.93 1.63
CA VAL A 114 -7.38 8.85 1.85
C VAL A 114 -7.23 8.30 3.26
N ARG A 115 -8.30 7.75 3.83
CA ARG A 115 -8.18 6.99 5.08
C ARG A 115 -7.33 5.77 4.81
N ASN A 116 -6.33 5.54 5.66
CA ASN A 116 -5.50 4.35 5.56
C ASN A 116 -6.36 3.10 5.81
N ASP A 117 -5.93 1.96 5.29
CA ASP A 117 -6.48 0.66 5.66
C ASP A 117 -5.31 -0.25 6.12
N PRO A 118 -5.22 -0.57 7.42
CA PRO A 118 -6.18 -0.27 8.48
C PRO A 118 -6.17 1.20 8.94
N PRO A 119 -7.30 1.75 9.42
CA PRO A 119 -7.47 3.20 9.57
C PRO A 119 -6.85 3.81 10.83
N SER A 120 -6.29 3.03 11.74
CA SER A 120 -5.76 3.52 13.01
C SER A 120 -4.38 2.97 13.33
N LEU A 121 -3.60 3.66 14.17
CA LEU A 121 -2.27 3.22 14.56
C LEU A 121 -2.32 1.85 15.24
N ARG A 122 -3.28 1.69 16.15
CA ARG A 122 -3.50 0.41 16.83
C ARG A 122 -3.78 -0.72 15.84
N ALA A 123 -4.68 -0.50 14.89
CA ALA A 123 -5.02 -1.53 13.92
C ALA A 123 -3.85 -1.84 12.97
N MET A 124 -3.01 -0.85 12.64
CA MET A 124 -1.75 -1.07 11.90
C MET A 124 -0.81 -1.98 12.68
N ILE A 125 -0.60 -1.72 13.98
CA ILE A 125 0.24 -2.56 14.84
C ILE A 125 -0.31 -3.99 14.96
N GLU A 126 -1.60 -4.12 15.19
CA GLU A 126 -2.27 -5.43 15.24
C GLU A 126 -2.06 -6.18 13.91
N ALA A 127 -2.16 -5.50 12.77
CA ALA A 127 -1.89 -6.07 11.46
C ALA A 127 -0.42 -6.48 11.28
N PHE A 128 0.55 -5.72 11.82
CA PHE A 128 1.98 -6.08 11.76
C PHE A 128 2.32 -7.31 12.60
N ASN A 129 1.69 -7.44 13.77
CA ASN A 129 1.88 -8.58 14.66
C ASN A 129 1.10 -9.83 14.24
N ALA A 130 0.05 -9.68 13.44
CA ALA A 130 -0.68 -10.81 12.91
C ALA A 130 0.26 -11.71 12.07
N PRO A 131 0.06 -13.04 12.06
CA PRO A 131 0.72 -13.91 11.10
C PRO A 131 0.54 -13.34 9.68
N PRO A 132 1.57 -13.37 8.82
CA PRO A 132 1.39 -12.98 7.43
C PRO A 132 0.24 -13.79 6.86
N VAL A 133 -0.80 -13.08 6.40
CA VAL A 133 -1.86 -13.71 5.61
C VAL A 133 -1.16 -14.18 4.36
N VAL A 134 -0.87 -15.47 4.27
CA VAL A 134 -0.39 -16.07 3.02
C VAL A 134 -1.55 -15.89 2.05
N PRO A 135 -1.43 -14.94 1.11
CA PRO A 135 -2.46 -14.77 0.11
C PRO A 135 -2.57 -16.09 -0.62
N LYS A 136 -3.79 -16.57 -0.85
CA LYS A 136 -3.98 -17.74 -1.71
C LYS A 136 -3.28 -17.42 -3.02
N PRO A 137 -2.41 -18.31 -3.53
CA PRO A 137 -1.74 -18.08 -4.79
C PRO A 137 -2.80 -17.67 -5.82
N LEU A 138 -2.53 -16.56 -6.51
CA LEU A 138 -3.41 -16.09 -7.57
C LEU A 138 -3.39 -17.20 -8.62
N ALA A 139 -4.46 -18.01 -8.66
CA ALA A 139 -4.56 -19.09 -9.61
C ALA A 139 -4.86 -18.48 -10.98
N ILE A 140 -3.81 -18.20 -11.75
CA ILE A 140 -3.94 -17.81 -13.14
C ILE A 140 -4.24 -19.09 -13.92
N TYR A 141 -5.51 -19.31 -14.22
CA TYR A 141 -5.92 -20.47 -14.99
C TYR A 141 -5.56 -20.30 -16.46
N ARG A 142 -4.84 -21.28 -17.02
CA ARG A 142 -4.67 -21.42 -18.47
C ARG A 142 -5.95 -22.01 -19.05
N CYS A 143 -6.73 -21.17 -19.74
CA CYS A 143 -7.97 -21.60 -20.37
C CYS A 143 -7.68 -22.16 -21.77
N ILE A 144 -7.95 -23.45 -21.98
CA ILE A 144 -7.61 -24.20 -23.21
C ILE A 144 -8.73 -24.07 -24.27
N GLN A 145 -9.94 -23.63 -23.86
CA GLN A 145 -11.10 -23.40 -24.73
C GLN A 145 -12.07 -22.42 -24.06
N GLY A 146 -12.64 -21.49 -24.83
CA GLY A 146 -13.66 -20.54 -24.40
C GLY A 146 -14.33 -19.83 -25.57
N ALA A 147 -15.55 -19.32 -25.39
CA ALA A 147 -16.18 -18.47 -26.38
C ALA A 147 -15.50 -17.10 -26.37
N ARG A 148 -15.19 -16.56 -27.56
CA ARG A 148 -14.70 -15.18 -27.69
C ARG A 148 -15.75 -14.23 -27.12
N MET A 149 -15.33 -13.34 -26.23
CA MET A 149 -16.23 -12.30 -25.74
C MET A 149 -16.60 -11.36 -26.89
N THR A 150 -17.89 -11.10 -27.04
CA THR A 150 -18.41 -10.17 -28.05
C THR A 150 -18.47 -8.73 -27.54
N ASP A 151 -18.60 -8.53 -26.23
CA ASP A 151 -18.58 -7.21 -25.60
C ASP A 151 -17.89 -7.25 -24.21
N PRO A 152 -16.78 -6.51 -24.00
CA PRO A 152 -16.13 -6.37 -22.70
C PRO A 152 -16.97 -5.69 -21.62
N ALA A 153 -18.00 -4.90 -21.98
CA ALA A 153 -18.80 -4.14 -21.02
C ALA A 153 -19.67 -5.03 -20.11
N ASP A 154 -20.03 -6.23 -20.56
CA ASP A 154 -20.90 -7.16 -19.83
C ASP A 154 -20.24 -7.86 -18.64
N TYR A 155 -18.91 -7.74 -18.49
CA TYR A 155 -18.12 -8.56 -17.57
C TYR A 155 -17.24 -7.77 -16.60
N GLY A 156 -17.42 -6.45 -16.56
CA GLY A 156 -16.80 -5.57 -15.58
C GLY A 156 -15.40 -5.04 -15.96
N PRO A 157 -14.81 -4.19 -15.09
CA PRO A 157 -13.64 -3.36 -15.43
C PRO A 157 -12.31 -4.13 -15.59
N ALA A 158 -12.31 -5.45 -15.38
CA ALA A 158 -11.13 -6.30 -15.43
C ALA A 158 -10.94 -7.04 -16.77
N VAL A 159 -11.76 -6.74 -17.79
CA VAL A 159 -11.74 -7.44 -19.09
C VAL A 159 -10.95 -6.66 -20.13
N PHE A 160 -10.01 -7.32 -20.80
CA PHE A 160 -9.24 -6.74 -21.91
C PHE A 160 -9.84 -7.16 -23.26
N PRO A 161 -9.65 -6.35 -24.33
CA PRO A 161 -9.90 -6.81 -25.68
C PRO A 161 -9.14 -8.11 -25.96
N GLY A 162 -9.88 -9.16 -26.33
CA GLY A 162 -9.35 -10.51 -26.56
C GLY A 162 -9.47 -11.48 -25.38
N SER A 163 -9.94 -11.04 -24.21
CA SER A 163 -10.37 -11.93 -23.13
C SER A 163 -11.50 -12.86 -23.57
N PHE A 164 -11.57 -14.05 -22.96
CA PHE A 164 -12.66 -15.00 -23.15
C PHE A 164 -13.24 -15.39 -21.79
N VAL A 165 -14.55 -15.59 -21.73
CA VAL A 165 -15.22 -16.04 -20.51
C VAL A 165 -15.31 -17.56 -20.54
N VAL A 166 -14.88 -18.19 -19.45
CA VAL A 166 -15.03 -19.62 -19.23
C VAL A 166 -15.95 -19.83 -18.05
N ARG A 167 -17.03 -20.58 -18.28
CA ARG A 167 -17.93 -21.00 -17.22
C ARG A 167 -17.42 -22.29 -16.60
N ASP A 168 -17.19 -22.30 -15.29
CA ASP A 168 -16.77 -23.51 -14.60
C ASP A 168 -17.92 -24.53 -14.44
N ARG A 169 -17.60 -25.73 -13.94
CA ARG A 169 -18.60 -26.79 -13.69
C ARG A 169 -19.69 -26.42 -12.68
N LYS A 170 -19.51 -25.34 -11.91
CA LYS A 170 -20.48 -24.82 -10.95
C LYS A 170 -21.29 -23.65 -11.52
N GLY A 171 -21.12 -23.32 -12.80
CA GLY A 171 -21.85 -22.25 -13.47
C GLY A 171 -21.29 -20.85 -13.22
N ARG A 172 -20.09 -20.72 -12.63
CA ARG A 172 -19.47 -19.41 -12.39
C ARG A 172 -18.65 -18.99 -13.60
N ASP A 173 -18.79 -17.73 -13.99
CA ASP A 173 -18.04 -17.15 -15.09
C ASP A 173 -16.66 -16.66 -14.62
N TRP A 174 -15.62 -17.07 -15.35
CA TRP A 174 -14.23 -16.69 -15.13
C TRP A 174 -13.73 -15.93 -16.35
N THR A 175 -13.10 -14.78 -16.13
CA THR A 175 -12.43 -14.06 -17.21
C THR A 175 -11.06 -14.69 -17.43
N CYS A 176 -10.83 -15.19 -18.64
CA CYS A 176 -9.55 -15.67 -19.11
C CYS A 176 -8.93 -14.66 -20.07
N PHE A 177 -7.59 -14.59 -20.07
CA PHE A 177 -6.84 -13.69 -20.93
C PHE A 177 -6.28 -14.46 -22.13
N PRO A 178 -6.20 -13.85 -23.32
CA PRO A 178 -5.60 -14.49 -24.48
C PRO A 178 -4.14 -14.81 -24.19
N GLU A 179 -3.64 -15.90 -24.78
CA GLU A 179 -2.22 -16.29 -24.74
C GLU A 179 -1.40 -15.16 -25.40
N ARG A 180 -1.03 -14.17 -24.60
CA ARG A 180 0.00 -13.21 -24.90
C ARG A 180 0.79 -12.99 -23.62
N ASN A 181 2.09 -12.84 -23.77
CA ASN A 181 2.95 -12.46 -22.67
C ASN A 181 2.46 -11.11 -22.16
N LEU A 182 1.76 -11.12 -21.02
CA LEU A 182 1.42 -9.90 -20.34
C LEU A 182 2.73 -9.23 -19.94
N THR A 183 2.89 -7.98 -20.32
CA THR A 183 4.00 -7.17 -19.84
C THR A 183 3.89 -7.02 -18.33
N SER A 184 5.01 -6.76 -17.66
CA SER A 184 5.00 -6.47 -16.22
C SER A 184 4.02 -5.34 -15.87
N ASP A 185 3.85 -4.37 -16.76
CA ASP A 185 2.98 -3.22 -16.55
C ASP A 185 1.50 -3.60 -16.64
N GLU A 186 1.14 -4.55 -17.50
CA GLU A 186 -0.21 -5.09 -17.60
C GLU A 186 -0.58 -5.94 -16.39
N ILE A 187 0.36 -6.73 -15.87
CA ILE A 187 0.19 -7.48 -14.62
C ILE A 187 0.03 -6.48 -13.46
N GLY A 188 0.89 -5.46 -13.36
CA GLY A 188 0.79 -4.42 -12.34
C GLY A 188 -0.54 -3.65 -12.41
N ALA A 189 -1.00 -3.28 -13.61
CA ALA A 189 -2.29 -2.62 -13.81
C ALA A 189 -3.48 -3.51 -13.43
N MET A 190 -3.42 -4.80 -13.76
CA MET A 190 -4.44 -5.78 -13.39
C MET A 190 -4.53 -5.94 -11.87
N ILE A 191 -3.38 -6.07 -11.22
CA ILE A 191 -3.28 -6.23 -9.77
C ILE A 191 -3.73 -4.94 -9.05
N ARG A 192 -3.34 -3.75 -9.51
CA ARG A 192 -3.82 -2.45 -8.98
C ARG A 192 -5.34 -2.29 -9.09
N ARG A 193 -5.96 -2.84 -10.14
CA ARG A 193 -7.43 -2.81 -10.33
C ARG A 193 -8.19 -3.76 -9.40
N LEU A 194 -7.54 -4.79 -8.85
CA LEU A 194 -8.21 -5.76 -7.97
C LEU A 194 -8.58 -5.20 -6.59
N ARG A 195 -8.20 -3.95 -6.24
CA ARG A 195 -8.60 -3.18 -5.04
C ARG A 195 -8.51 -3.85 -3.66
N GLU A 196 -8.16 -5.12 -3.57
CA GLU A 196 -8.17 -5.92 -2.33
C GLU A 196 -6.76 -6.20 -1.79
N PHE A 197 -5.72 -5.76 -2.50
CA PHE A 197 -4.34 -6.05 -2.14
C PHE A 197 -3.56 -4.76 -1.88
N PRO A 198 -2.88 -4.65 -0.72
CA PRO A 198 -2.01 -3.51 -0.44
C PRO A 198 -0.94 -3.33 -1.52
N SER A 199 -0.61 -2.09 -1.89
CA SER A 199 0.36 -1.74 -2.95
C SER A 199 1.70 -2.48 -2.83
N TRP A 200 2.22 -2.63 -1.60
CA TRP A 200 3.47 -3.35 -1.32
C TRP A 200 3.43 -4.84 -1.70
N TYR A 201 2.26 -5.48 -1.59
CA TYR A 201 2.11 -6.88 -1.99
C TYR A 201 2.20 -7.01 -3.52
N LEU A 202 1.72 -5.99 -4.23
CA LEU A 202 1.75 -5.92 -5.69
C LEU A 202 3.19 -5.72 -6.18
N ASP A 203 3.94 -4.83 -5.54
CA ASP A 203 5.33 -4.57 -5.89
C ASP A 203 6.23 -5.79 -5.67
N GLU A 204 6.01 -6.52 -4.57
CA GLU A 204 6.76 -7.73 -4.28
C GLU A 204 6.38 -8.89 -5.20
N ALA A 205 5.09 -9.02 -5.55
CA ALA A 205 4.64 -9.98 -6.56
C ALA A 205 5.24 -9.67 -7.94
N VAL A 206 5.25 -8.40 -8.36
CA VAL A 206 5.86 -7.94 -9.62
C VAL A 206 7.37 -8.15 -9.61
N LYS A 207 8.06 -7.83 -8.51
CA LYS A 207 9.51 -8.09 -8.35
C LYS A 207 9.84 -9.57 -8.43
N LYS A 208 9.05 -10.44 -7.80
CA LYS A 208 9.24 -11.90 -7.85
C LYS A 208 8.99 -12.46 -9.25
N VAL A 209 7.97 -11.97 -9.96
CA VAL A 209 7.72 -12.32 -11.36
C VAL A 209 8.90 -11.88 -12.26
N ARG A 210 9.43 -10.67 -12.06
CA ARG A 210 10.59 -10.14 -12.80
C ARG A 210 11.87 -10.91 -12.51
N ALA A 211 12.16 -11.21 -11.25
CA ALA A 211 13.38 -11.89 -10.82
C ALA A 211 13.46 -13.36 -11.28
N ARG A 212 12.31 -13.98 -11.56
CA ARG A 212 12.20 -15.40 -11.96
C ARG A 212 11.98 -15.61 -13.46
N GLY A 213 12.20 -14.58 -14.28
CA GLY A 213 12.21 -14.72 -15.73
C GLY A 213 10.85 -15.05 -16.37
N GLY A 214 9.73 -14.75 -15.68
CA GLY A 214 8.37 -14.70 -16.25
C GLY A 214 7.74 -15.99 -16.82
N GLU A 215 8.50 -16.99 -17.26
CA GLU A 215 7.97 -18.05 -18.13
C GLU A 215 8.10 -19.49 -17.58
N ASP A 216 9.10 -19.83 -16.75
CA ASP A 216 9.42 -21.25 -16.52
C ASP A 216 8.82 -21.90 -15.25
N GLU A 217 8.50 -21.15 -14.19
CA GLU A 217 7.98 -21.75 -12.94
C GLU A 217 6.44 -21.80 -12.83
N LEU A 218 5.68 -21.18 -13.74
CA LEU A 218 4.21 -21.34 -13.74
C LEU A 218 3.80 -22.78 -14.10
N LYS A 219 4.68 -23.53 -14.77
CA LYS A 219 4.48 -24.94 -15.13
C LYS A 219 4.78 -25.90 -13.98
N GLU A 220 5.78 -25.62 -13.15
CA GLU A 220 6.18 -26.52 -12.06
C GLU A 220 5.21 -26.47 -10.87
N TYR A 221 4.62 -25.30 -10.58
CA TYR A 221 3.60 -25.16 -9.55
C TYR A 221 2.22 -25.75 -9.93
N LEU A 222 1.98 -25.99 -11.22
CA LEU A 222 0.75 -26.60 -11.75
C LEU A 222 0.90 -28.10 -12.09
N GLY A 223 2.11 -28.65 -12.00
CA GLY A 223 2.41 -30.04 -12.34
C GLY A 223 2.27 -31.06 -11.19
N SER A 224 1.98 -30.61 -9.97
CA SER A 224 1.86 -31.47 -8.78
C SER A 224 0.47 -31.43 -8.12
N LEU A 225 -0.59 -31.17 -8.89
CA LEU A 225 -2.00 -31.33 -8.49
C LEU A 225 -2.73 -32.32 -9.41
#